data_AF-A0A662PTH7-F1
#
_entry.id   AF-A0A662PTH7-F1
#
_cell.length_a   1.000
_cell.length_b   1.000
_cell.length_c   1.000
_cell.angle_alpha   90.00
_cell.angle_beta   90.00
_cell.angle_gamma   90.00
#
_symmetry.space_group_name_H-M   'P 1'
#
loop_
_entity.id
_entity.type
_entity.pdbx_description
1 polymer ?
#
loop_
_entity_poly.entity_id
_entity_poly.type
_entity_poly.pdbx_seq_one_letter_code
_entity_poly.pdbx_strand_id
1 'polypeptide(L)'
;MSHASKRRKKGEGKSESSGKRGKRRGRAGKREVDERLFKEAVKRAAAQPRLAFYSPIASCVLNYWKSAVPRFSISEFLARVVEREIARAWPQLHEKAVKELRRKIQMRRRSA
;
A
#
# COMPACT_ATOMS: atom_id res chain seq x y z
N MET A 1 19.73 -54.07 25.39
CA MET A 1 18.43 -53.59 25.92
C MET A 1 18.70 -52.70 27.12
N SER A 2 18.45 -51.40 27.04
CA SER A 2 17.84 -50.59 28.12
C SER A 2 17.63 -49.16 27.63
N HIS A 3 16.36 -48.75 27.59
CA HIS A 3 15.87 -47.41 27.29
C HIS A 3 16.11 -46.46 28.47
N ALA A 4 16.40 -45.18 28.19
CA ALA A 4 15.97 -44.09 29.08
C ALA A 4 15.90 -42.73 28.35
N SER A 5 14.67 -42.32 28.05
CA SER A 5 14.26 -40.96 27.64
C SER A 5 14.31 -39.96 28.81
N LYS A 6 14.75 -38.72 28.52
CA LYS A 6 14.46 -37.47 29.28
C LYS A 6 14.38 -36.35 28.23
N ARG A 7 13.23 -35.88 27.73
CA ARG A 7 12.13 -35.09 28.33
C ARG A 7 12.61 -33.71 28.84
N ARG A 8 12.34 -32.61 28.10
CA ARG A 8 11.38 -31.53 28.48
C ARG A 8 11.45 -30.27 27.59
N LYS A 9 10.26 -29.70 27.42
CA LYS A 9 9.81 -28.52 26.64
C LYS A 9 10.39 -27.17 27.12
N LYS A 10 10.41 -26.18 26.22
CA LYS A 10 10.31 -24.72 26.48
C LYS A 10 9.57 -24.12 25.27
N GLY A 11 8.25 -23.84 25.30
CA GLY A 11 7.61 -22.70 25.98
C GLY A 11 7.79 -21.43 25.14
N GLU A 12 6.96 -21.17 24.12
CA GLU A 12 5.77 -20.29 24.12
C GLU A 12 5.97 -18.86 24.68
N GLY A 13 5.73 -17.86 23.81
CA GLY A 13 4.91 -16.69 24.15
C GLY A 13 5.59 -15.40 24.66
N LYS A 14 5.42 -14.29 23.91
CA LYS A 14 4.98 -12.93 24.31
C LYS A 14 5.57 -11.90 23.33
N SER A 15 4.81 -11.29 22.40
CA SER A 15 3.72 -10.32 22.56
C SER A 15 4.12 -9.01 23.26
N GLU A 16 4.06 -7.95 22.44
CA GLU A 16 3.64 -6.58 22.74
C GLU A 16 4.61 -5.50 23.25
N SER A 17 4.44 -4.35 22.56
CA SER A 17 4.41 -2.99 23.10
C SER A 17 5.75 -2.27 23.30
N SER A 18 5.98 -1.26 22.45
CA SER A 18 5.82 0.11 22.95
C SER A 18 5.82 1.10 21.79
N GLY A 19 4.71 1.83 21.68
CA GLY A 19 4.56 2.89 20.71
C GLY A 19 5.43 4.09 21.05
N LYS A 20 5.90 4.80 20.01
CA LYS A 20 6.19 6.23 20.11
C LYS A 20 5.40 6.99 19.06
N ARG A 21 4.29 7.55 19.57
CA ARG A 21 3.46 8.60 18.99
C ARG A 21 4.34 9.82 18.67
N GLY A 22 4.81 9.91 17.44
CA GLY A 22 5.42 11.12 16.89
C GLY A 22 4.38 11.98 16.18
N LYS A 23 3.64 12.79 16.94
CA LYS A 23 2.73 13.81 16.43
C LYS A 23 3.53 14.93 15.77
N ARG A 24 3.48 15.05 14.43
CA ARG A 24 3.77 16.32 13.74
C ARG A 24 2.72 16.58 12.67
N ARG A 25 1.83 17.53 12.99
CA ARG A 25 0.81 18.09 12.09
C ARG A 25 1.46 19.12 11.17
N GLY A 26 1.06 19.09 9.90
CA GLY A 26 0.73 20.29 9.10
C GLY A 26 1.88 21.13 8.52
N ARG A 27 2.13 20.97 7.21
CA ARG A 27 2.01 22.04 6.20
C ARG A 27 2.13 21.42 4.80
N ALA A 28 1.12 21.60 3.97
CA ALA A 28 1.17 21.29 2.54
C ALA A 28 1.62 22.56 1.80
N GLY A 29 2.90 22.88 1.93
CA GLY A 29 3.62 23.82 1.06
C GLY A 29 4.82 23.06 0.52
N LYS A 30 5.16 23.23 -0.76
CA LYS A 30 6.22 22.52 -1.53
C LYS A 30 7.17 21.75 -0.60
N ARG A 31 6.85 20.47 -0.37
CA ARG A 31 7.64 19.64 0.53
C ARG A 31 8.97 19.42 -0.16
N GLU A 32 9.99 20.03 0.41
CA GLU A 32 11.38 19.69 0.10
C GLU A 32 11.51 18.17 0.17
N VAL A 33 12.12 17.59 -0.86
CA VAL A 33 12.29 16.13 -0.94
C VAL A 33 13.27 15.72 0.15
N ASP A 34 12.89 14.74 0.96
CA ASP A 34 13.83 14.16 1.91
C ASP A 34 14.82 13.27 1.15
N GLU A 35 16.04 13.78 0.96
CA GLU A 35 17.13 13.12 0.22
C GLU A 35 17.48 11.74 0.75
N ARG A 36 17.37 11.53 2.07
CA ARG A 36 17.66 10.23 2.67
C ARG A 36 16.60 9.21 2.29
N LEU A 37 15.32 9.59 2.39
CA LEU A 37 14.21 8.74 1.97
C LEU A 37 14.24 8.48 0.46
N PHE A 38 14.63 9.48 -0.32
CA PHE A 38 14.71 9.36 -1.77
C PHE A 38 15.79 8.36 -2.20
N LYS A 39 17.00 8.45 -1.63
CA LYS A 39 18.07 7.45 -1.89
C LYS A 39 17.65 6.03 -1.57
N GLU A 40 16.89 5.83 -0.48
CA GLU A 40 16.37 4.51 -0.13
C GLU A 40 15.31 4.03 -1.13
N ALA A 41 14.45 4.92 -1.61
CA ALA A 41 13.44 4.61 -2.62
C ALA A 41 14.08 4.20 -3.96
N VAL A 42 15.17 4.85 -4.38
CA VAL A 42 15.95 4.47 -5.57
C VAL A 42 16.51 3.05 -5.44
N LYS A 43 17.12 2.72 -4.30
CA LYS A 43 17.66 1.38 -4.05
C LYS A 43 16.57 0.30 -4.16
N ARG A 44 15.39 0.56 -3.57
CA ARG A 44 14.25 -0.36 -3.63
C ARG A 44 13.74 -0.52 -5.06
N ALA A 45 13.62 0.58 -5.81
CA ALA A 45 13.17 0.55 -7.19
C ALA A 45 14.13 -0.21 -8.11
N ALA A 46 15.45 -0.06 -7.92
CA ALA A 46 16.45 -0.79 -8.68
C ALA A 46 16.47 -2.30 -8.35
N ALA A 47 16.19 -2.67 -7.09
CA ALA A 47 16.15 -4.05 -6.64
C ALA A 47 14.87 -4.79 -7.05
N GLN A 48 13.83 -4.08 -7.49
CA GLN A 48 12.58 -4.68 -7.93
C GLN A 48 12.56 -4.85 -9.46
N PRO A 49 12.54 -6.08 -10.00
CA PRO A 49 12.21 -6.28 -11.41
C PRO A 49 10.83 -5.65 -11.68
N ARG A 50 10.62 -5.16 -12.91
CA ARG A 50 9.38 -4.47 -13.33
C ARG A 50 8.15 -5.21 -12.78
N LEU A 51 7.55 -4.69 -11.71
CA LEU A 51 6.25 -5.17 -11.26
C LEU A 51 5.26 -4.77 -12.35
N ALA A 52 4.48 -5.75 -12.83
CA ALA A 52 3.71 -5.74 -14.08
C ALA A 52 2.75 -4.56 -14.35
N PHE A 53 2.67 -3.56 -13.47
CA PHE A 53 1.78 -2.42 -13.55
C PHE A 53 2.46 -1.04 -13.52
N TYR A 54 3.76 -0.94 -13.22
CA TYR A 54 4.46 0.36 -13.18
C TYR A 54 5.98 0.26 -13.42
N SER A 55 6.55 1.32 -13.99
CA SER A 55 7.99 1.40 -14.29
C SER A 55 8.86 1.55 -13.03
N PRO A 56 10.18 1.30 -13.10
CA PRO A 56 11.09 1.53 -11.98
C PRO A 56 11.05 2.98 -11.45
N ILE A 57 10.85 3.97 -12.32
CA ILE A 57 10.70 5.38 -11.93
C ILE A 57 9.46 5.56 -11.04
N ALA A 58 8.32 5.01 -11.48
CA ALA A 58 7.10 5.05 -10.67
C ALA A 58 7.28 4.28 -9.35
N SER A 59 7.99 3.15 -9.36
CA SER A 59 8.33 2.42 -8.13
C SER A 59 9.10 3.30 -7.15
N CYS A 60 10.11 4.05 -7.61
CA CYS A 60 10.88 4.97 -6.77
C CYS A 60 9.97 6.01 -6.11
N VAL A 61 9.15 6.70 -6.90
CA VAL A 61 8.24 7.74 -6.38
C VAL A 61 7.25 7.16 -5.38
N LEU A 62 6.63 6.01 -5.69
CA LEU A 62 5.64 5.37 -4.81
C LEU A 62 6.26 4.90 -3.49
N ASN A 63 7.48 4.38 -3.52
CA ASN A 63 8.21 3.97 -2.33
C ASN A 63 8.63 5.18 -1.47
N TYR A 64 9.02 6.29 -2.10
CA TYR A 64 9.27 7.55 -1.38
C TYR A 64 8.02 8.01 -0.62
N TRP A 65 6.87 8.07 -1.30
CA TRP A 65 5.61 8.48 -0.67
C TRP A 65 5.17 7.52 0.45
N LYS A 66 5.36 6.22 0.27
CA LYS A 66 5.10 5.21 1.31
C LYS A 66 5.92 5.46 2.58
N SER A 67 7.15 5.91 2.45
CA SER A 67 8.01 6.26 3.58
C SER A 67 7.72 7.65 4.15
N ALA A 68 7.39 8.63 3.30
CA ALA A 68 7.24 10.03 3.68
C ALA A 68 5.84 10.39 4.23
N VAL A 69 4.80 9.62 3.89
CA VAL A 69 3.42 9.90 4.31
C VAL A 69 2.86 8.76 5.15
N PRO A 70 2.50 9.03 6.43
CA PRO A 70 1.86 8.04 7.27
C PRO A 70 0.58 7.49 6.62
N ARG A 71 0.44 6.16 6.65
CA ARG A 71 -0.72 5.44 6.09
C ARG A 71 -0.90 5.57 4.58
N PHE A 72 0.12 6.00 3.84
CA PHE A 72 0.05 6.00 2.37
C PHE A 72 -0.08 4.57 1.84
N SER A 73 -1.13 4.34 1.05
CA SER A 73 -1.39 3.08 0.36
C SER A 73 -1.08 3.24 -1.12
N ILE A 74 -0.05 2.52 -1.59
CA ILE A 74 0.31 2.48 -3.02
C ILE A 74 -0.87 1.97 -3.85
N SER A 75 -1.56 0.93 -3.39
CA SER A 75 -2.69 0.34 -4.12
C SER A 75 -3.87 1.31 -4.24
N GLU A 76 -4.19 2.05 -3.18
CA GLU A 76 -5.26 3.04 -3.19
C GLU A 76 -4.91 4.23 -4.10
N PHE A 77 -3.66 4.70 -4.03
CA PHE A 77 -3.17 5.74 -4.92
C PHE A 77 -3.23 5.29 -6.40
N LEU A 78 -2.74 4.10 -6.71
CA LEU A 78 -2.76 3.55 -8.07
C LEU A 78 -4.18 3.37 -8.58
N ALA A 79 -5.11 2.84 -7.76
CA ALA A 79 -6.50 2.70 -8.14
C ALA A 79 -7.11 4.04 -8.56
N ARG A 80 -6.85 5.11 -7.79
CA ARG A 80 -7.31 6.48 -8.12
C ARG A 80 -6.68 7.02 -9.40
N VAL A 81 -5.38 6.79 -9.60
CA VAL A 81 -4.69 7.25 -10.81
C VAL A 81 -5.24 6.52 -12.04
N VAL A 82 -5.34 5.19 -11.98
CA VAL A 82 -5.86 4.37 -13.07
C VAL A 82 -7.30 4.76 -13.40
N GLU A 83 -8.18 4.87 -12.40
CA GLU A 83 -9.57 5.29 -12.61
C GLU A 83 -9.64 6.66 -13.29
N ARG A 84 -8.83 7.61 -12.84
CA ARG A 84 -8.77 8.96 -13.43
C ARG A 84 -8.32 8.92 -14.88
N GLU A 85 -7.26 8.18 -15.21
CA GLU A 85 -6.78 8.11 -16.60
C GLU A 85 -7.74 7.32 -17.50
N ILE A 86 -8.40 6.26 -17.00
CA ILE A 86 -9.45 5.55 -17.74
C ILE A 86 -10.65 6.48 -18.02
N ALA A 87 -11.10 7.24 -17.01
CA ALA A 87 -12.20 8.18 -17.17
C ALA A 87 -11.88 9.28 -18.21
N ARG A 88 -10.61 9.68 -18.31
CA ARG A 88 -10.16 10.63 -19.33
C ARG A 88 -10.10 10.02 -20.72
N ALA A 89 -9.56 8.81 -20.84
CA ALA A 89 -9.39 8.15 -22.13
C ALA A 89 -10.74 7.66 -22.71
N TRP A 90 -11.67 7.20 -21.87
CA TRP A 90 -12.96 6.65 -22.29
C TRP A 90 -14.12 7.12 -21.40
N PRO A 91 -14.51 8.40 -21.46
CA PRO A 91 -15.48 8.98 -20.53
C PRO A 91 -16.84 8.31 -20.57
N GLN A 92 -17.38 8.04 -21.77
CA GLN A 92 -18.70 7.40 -21.92
C GLN A 92 -18.71 5.96 -21.38
N LEU A 93 -17.63 5.21 -21.62
CA LEU A 93 -17.51 3.83 -21.14
C LEU A 93 -17.37 3.79 -19.61
N HIS A 94 -16.57 4.69 -19.05
CA HIS A 94 -16.41 4.85 -17.61
C HIS A 94 -17.74 5.21 -16.94
N GLU A 95 -18.50 6.18 -17.48
CA GLU A 95 -19.82 6.54 -16.95
C GLU A 95 -20.80 5.35 -16.96
N LYS A 96 -20.83 4.59 -18.06
CA LYS A 96 -21.65 3.38 -18.17
C LYS A 96 -21.26 2.35 -17.11
N ALA A 97 -19.96 2.11 -16.93
CA ALA A 97 -19.45 1.18 -15.93
C ALA A 97 -19.84 1.60 -14.50
N VAL A 98 -19.70 2.89 -14.17
CA VAL A 98 -20.09 3.45 -12.85
C VAL A 98 -21.57 3.24 -12.58
N LYS A 99 -22.46 3.53 -13.55
CA LYS A 99 -23.91 3.36 -13.41
C LYS A 99 -24.29 1.90 -13.14
N GLU A 100 -23.75 0.97 -13.94
CA GLU A 100 -24.07 -0.46 -13.80
C GLU A 100 -23.53 -1.07 -12.50
N LEU A 101 -22.31 -0.71 -12.09
CA LEU A 101 -21.73 -1.20 -10.84
C LEU A 101 -22.51 -0.70 -9.61
N ARG A 102 -22.89 0.58 -9.58
CA ARG A 102 -23.73 1.13 -8.50
C ARG A 102 -25.06 0.41 -8.40
N ARG A 103 -25.72 0.17 -9.54
CA ARG A 103 -26.98 -0.60 -9.60
C ARG A 103 -26.82 -1.99 -8.99
N LYS A 104 -25.78 -2.72 -9.39
CA LYS A 104 -25.50 -4.08 -8.87
C LYS A 104 -25.20 -4.09 -7.37
N ILE A 105 -24.41 -3.14 -6.86
CA ILE A 105 -24.09 -3.05 -5.43
C ILE A 105 -25.35 -2.76 -4.61
N GLN A 106 -26.22 -1.85 -5.09
CA GLN A 106 -27.47 -1.52 -4.41
C GLN A 106 -28.43 -2.72 -4.36
N MET A 107 -28.54 -3.49 -5.44
CA MET A 107 -29.36 -4.71 -5.46
C MET A 107 -28.85 -5.73 -4.42
N ARG A 108 -27.53 -5.98 -4.35
CA ARG A 108 -26.96 -6.93 -3.38
C ARG A 108 -27.22 -6.54 -1.92
N ARG A 109 -27.24 -5.24 -1.61
CA ARG A 109 -27.52 -4.74 -0.24
C ARG A 109 -28.99 -4.82 0.16
N ARG A 110 -29.92 -4.92 -0.80
CA ARG A 110 -31.36 -5.05 -0.55
C ARG A 110 -31.81 -6.50 -0.40
N SER A 111 -30.98 -7.44 -0.86
CA SER A 111 -31.24 -8.89 -0.80
C SER A 111 -30.53 -9.59 0.37
N ALA A 112 -29.83 -8.84 1.22
CA ALA A 112 -29.15 -9.30 2.44
C ALA A 112 -29.82 -8.66 3.65
#